data_AF-A0A3Q4FYN0-F1
#
_entry.id   AF-A0A3Q4FYN0-F1
#
_cell.length_a   1.000
_cell.length_b   1.000
_cell.length_c   1.000
_cell.angle_alpha   90.00
_cell.angle_beta   90.00
_cell.angle_gamma   90.00
#
_symmetry.space_group_name_H-M   'P 1'
#
loop_
_entity.id
_entity.type
_entity.pdbx_description
1 polymer ?
#
loop_
_entity_poly.entity_id
_entity_poly.type
_entity_poly.pdbx_seq_one_letter_code
_entity_poly.pdbx_strand_id
1 'polypeptide(L)'
;MKKSVIGPDFEKKDAVPPYSESKHALKLKRRAEREKSTGDGWFNMKAPEITQELKGDLQVLKMRASLDPKRFYKKNDRDGFPKYFQVGTVVDNAADFYHSRIPKKERKRTIVEELLADAEFRQ
;
A
#
# COMPACT_ATOMS: atom_id res chain seq x y z
N MET A 1 -11.33 2.47 -43.22
CA MET A 1 -11.24 3.73 -42.45
C MET A 1 -10.82 3.58 -40.97
N LYS A 2 -10.78 2.38 -40.36
CA LYS A 2 -10.45 2.19 -38.93
C LYS A 2 -8.98 2.49 -38.49
N LYS A 3 -8.15 3.08 -39.35
CA LYS A 3 -6.71 3.37 -39.07
C LYS A 3 -6.34 4.84 -39.33
N SER A 4 -7.29 5.75 -39.48
CA SER A 4 -6.98 7.18 -39.65
C SER A 4 -6.59 7.82 -38.30
N VAL A 5 -5.50 8.58 -38.29
CA VAL A 5 -5.03 9.37 -37.13
C VAL A 5 -5.92 10.61 -36.91
N ILE A 6 -6.63 11.02 -37.95
CA ILE A 6 -7.58 12.13 -37.96
C ILE A 6 -8.95 11.55 -37.59
N GLY A 7 -9.31 11.66 -36.32
CA GLY A 7 -10.64 11.38 -35.79
C GLY A 7 -11.31 12.66 -35.27
N PRO A 8 -12.58 12.62 -34.84
CA PRO A 8 -13.31 13.80 -34.34
C PRO A 8 -12.60 14.49 -33.14
N ASP A 9 -11.84 13.73 -32.36
CA ASP A 9 -11.08 14.24 -31.21
C ASP A 9 -9.70 14.80 -31.58
N PHE A 10 -9.34 14.84 -32.86
CA PHE A 10 -8.08 15.42 -33.34
C PHE A 10 -8.08 16.95 -33.22
N GLU A 11 -9.23 17.59 -33.47
CA GLU A 11 -9.40 19.05 -33.43
C GLU A 11 -9.25 19.65 -32.03
N LYS A 12 -9.44 18.83 -30.98
CA LYS A 12 -9.31 19.25 -29.57
C LYS A 12 -7.88 19.18 -29.03
N LYS A 13 -6.91 18.68 -29.81
CA LYS A 13 -5.53 18.50 -29.35
C LYS A 13 -4.70 19.71 -29.73
N ASP A 14 -4.05 20.33 -28.74
CA ASP A 14 -3.14 21.47 -28.96
C ASP A 14 -1.91 21.12 -29.82
N ALA A 15 -1.54 19.83 -29.87
CA ALA A 15 -0.45 19.34 -30.72
C ALA A 15 -0.71 17.90 -31.18
N VAL A 16 -0.26 17.60 -32.40
CA VAL A 16 -0.31 16.25 -32.97
C VAL A 16 0.69 15.36 -32.21
N PRO A 17 0.26 14.21 -31.64
CA PRO A 17 1.19 13.30 -30.99
C PRO A 17 2.18 12.75 -32.02
N PRO A 18 3.47 12.58 -31.66
CA PRO A 18 4.48 12.08 -32.58
C PRO A 18 4.12 10.66 -33.05
N TYR A 19 4.34 10.40 -34.34
CA TYR A 19 4.00 9.13 -34.99
C TYR A 19 4.72 7.91 -34.36
N SER A 20 5.92 8.11 -33.82
CA SER A 20 6.69 7.10 -33.09
C SER A 20 7.34 7.70 -31.85
N GLU A 21 7.30 6.98 -30.73
CA GLU A 21 7.98 7.40 -29.51
C GLU A 21 9.50 7.22 -29.61
N SER A 22 10.26 8.16 -29.05
CA SER A 22 11.72 8.02 -28.98
C SER A 22 12.10 6.85 -28.06
N LYS A 23 13.23 6.17 -28.36
CA LYS A 23 13.75 5.09 -27.51
C LYS A 23 13.94 5.53 -26.05
N HIS A 24 14.30 6.81 -25.84
CA HIS A 24 14.45 7.39 -24.50
C HIS A 24 13.11 7.54 -23.78
N ALA A 25 12.08 8.09 -24.45
CA ALA A 25 10.74 8.22 -23.88
C ALA A 25 10.17 6.85 -23.48
N LEU A 26 10.38 5.84 -24.33
CA LEU A 26 9.91 4.48 -24.09
C LEU A 26 10.65 3.81 -22.92
N LYS A 27 11.95 4.06 -22.76
CA LYS A 27 12.73 3.61 -21.60
C LYS A 27 12.25 4.27 -20.30
N LEU A 28 11.93 5.56 -20.34
CA LEU A 28 11.41 6.30 -19.20
C LEU A 28 10.04 5.77 -18.76
N LYS A 29 9.12 5.54 -19.71
CA LYS A 29 7.81 4.95 -19.43
C LYS A 29 7.92 3.57 -18.77
N ARG A 30 8.76 2.69 -19.32
CA ARG A 30 9.02 1.36 -18.73
C ARG A 30 9.62 1.44 -17.32
N ARG A 31 10.46 2.43 -17.04
CA ARG A 31 10.99 2.65 -15.70
C ARG A 31 9.89 3.08 -14.73
N ALA A 32 9.04 4.03 -15.13
CA ALA A 32 7.90 4.47 -14.33
C ALA A 32 6.90 3.34 -14.07
N GLU A 33 6.61 2.50 -15.07
CA GLU A 33 5.76 1.30 -14.92
C GLU A 33 6.37 0.30 -13.93
N ARG A 34 7.68 0.05 -14.04
CA ARG A 34 8.40 -0.83 -13.11
C ARG A 34 8.40 -0.27 -11.70
N GLU A 35 8.53 1.03 -11.51
CA GLU A 35 8.55 1.65 -10.17
C GLU A 35 7.21 1.56 -9.42
N LYS A 36 6.10 1.25 -10.11
CA LYS A 36 4.78 1.04 -9.50
C LYS A 36 4.64 -0.29 -8.77
N SER A 37 5.48 -1.27 -9.10
CA SER A 37 5.43 -2.61 -8.50
C SER A 37 6.82 -3.12 -8.16
N THR A 38 6.91 -4.15 -7.34
CA THR A 38 8.18 -4.85 -7.07
C THR A 38 8.63 -5.76 -8.22
N GLY A 39 7.78 -6.01 -9.21
CA GLY A 39 8.02 -6.92 -10.33
C GLY A 39 7.76 -8.40 -9.97
N ASP A 40 8.05 -9.29 -10.92
CA ASP A 40 7.72 -10.72 -10.83
C ASP A 40 8.47 -11.46 -9.71
N GLY A 41 9.66 -10.98 -9.33
CA GLY A 41 10.44 -11.56 -8.22
C GLY A 41 9.76 -11.44 -6.85
N TRP A 42 8.73 -10.60 -6.74
CA TRP A 42 7.92 -10.45 -5.53
C TRP A 42 6.44 -10.25 -5.87
N PHE A 43 5.92 -11.13 -6.73
CA PHE A 43 4.50 -11.25 -7.09
C PHE A 43 3.82 -9.90 -7.44
N ASN A 44 4.55 -8.97 -8.04
CA ASN A 44 4.03 -7.67 -8.47
C ASN A 44 3.34 -6.87 -7.34
N MET A 45 3.88 -6.90 -6.11
CA MET A 45 3.36 -6.09 -5.01
C MET A 45 3.40 -4.60 -5.38
N LYS A 46 2.22 -3.96 -5.35
CA LYS A 46 2.04 -2.54 -5.71
C LYS A 46 2.57 -1.61 -4.63
N ALA A 47 3.03 -0.42 -5.03
CA ALA A 47 3.28 0.69 -4.11
C ALA A 47 1.96 1.44 -3.85
N PRO A 48 1.39 1.37 -2.64
CA PRO A 48 0.19 2.15 -2.32
C PRO A 48 0.54 3.64 -2.12
N GLU A 49 -0.46 4.49 -2.35
CA GLU A 49 -0.36 5.90 -1.99
C GLU A 49 -0.47 6.05 -0.47
N ILE A 50 0.42 6.84 0.13
CA ILE A 50 0.45 7.02 1.59
C ILE A 50 -0.65 8.02 1.98
N THR A 51 -1.82 7.49 2.33
CA THR A 51 -2.88 8.27 2.98
C THR A 51 -2.50 8.58 4.44
N GLN A 52 -3.19 9.54 5.07
CA GLN A 52 -2.91 9.90 6.46
C GLN A 52 -3.14 8.73 7.44
N GLU A 53 -4.19 7.93 7.21
CA GLU A 53 -4.51 6.74 8.00
C GLU A 53 -3.38 5.69 7.91
N LEU A 54 -2.93 5.37 6.70
CA LEU A 54 -1.83 4.44 6.47
C LEU A 54 -0.53 4.92 7.11
N LYS A 55 -0.28 6.23 7.06
CA LYS A 55 0.87 6.83 7.74
C LYS A 55 0.80 6.63 9.24
N GLY A 56 -0.39 6.78 9.84
CA GLY A 56 -0.64 6.53 11.26
C GLY A 56 -0.34 5.07 11.64
N ASP A 57 -0.89 4.12 10.89
CA ASP A 57 -0.66 2.68 11.10
C ASP A 57 0.83 2.32 10.98
N LEU A 58 1.52 2.86 9.97
CA LEU A 58 2.95 2.62 9.78
C LEU A 58 3.80 3.24 10.90
N GLN A 59 3.40 4.39 11.43
CA GLN A 59 4.07 5.02 12.56
C GLN A 59 3.89 4.20 13.85
N VAL A 60 2.68 3.68 14.09
CA VAL A 60 2.40 2.76 15.18
C VAL A 60 3.29 1.52 15.09
N LEU A 61 3.41 0.91 13.90
CA LEU A 61 4.31 -0.23 13.69
C LEU A 61 5.77 0.12 13.96
N LYS A 62 6.21 1.33 13.58
CA LYS A 62 7.57 1.81 13.88
C LYS A 62 7.79 1.96 15.39
N MET A 63 6.78 2.42 16.13
CA MET A 63 6.82 2.67 17.57
C MET A 63 6.40 1.46 18.43
N ARG A 64 6.21 0.27 17.84
CA ARG A 64 5.71 -0.93 18.53
C ARG A 64 6.46 -1.32 19.81
N ALA A 65 7.75 -0.97 19.92
CA ALA A 65 8.57 -1.26 21.08
C ALA A 65 8.22 -0.42 22.31
N SER A 66 7.49 0.68 22.13
CA SER A 66 7.07 1.59 23.20
C SER A 66 5.60 1.44 23.56
N LEU A 67 4.84 0.58 22.85
CA LEU A 67 3.40 0.42 23.06
C LEU A 67 3.10 -0.44 24.30
N ASP A 68 3.81 -1.55 24.48
CA ASP A 68 3.62 -2.47 25.60
C ASP A 68 4.96 -2.61 26.36
N PRO A 69 5.03 -2.19 27.64
CA PRO A 69 6.25 -2.25 28.43
C PRO A 69 6.77 -3.68 28.66
N LYS A 70 5.94 -4.71 28.45
CA LYS A 70 6.30 -6.11 28.61
C LYS A 70 6.79 -6.77 27.32
N ARG A 71 6.64 -6.09 26.16
CA ARG A 71 7.01 -6.65 24.85
C ARG A 71 8.21 -5.93 24.25
N PHE A 72 9.35 -6.62 24.24
CA PHE A 72 10.57 -6.13 23.62
C PHE A 72 10.74 -6.69 22.20
N TYR A 73 10.69 -5.81 21.20
CA TYR A 73 10.92 -6.16 19.80
C TYR A 73 12.34 -5.84 19.36
N LYS A 74 12.82 -6.52 18.31
CA LYS A 74 14.04 -6.11 17.61
C LYS A 74 13.86 -4.70 17.04
N LYS A 75 14.92 -3.89 17.14
CA LYS A 75 14.98 -2.54 16.60
C LYS A 75 14.80 -2.58 15.08
N ASN A 76 14.16 -1.55 14.52
CA ASN A 76 13.97 -1.43 13.08
C ASN A 76 15.31 -1.08 12.42
N ASP A 77 15.70 -1.85 11.40
CA ASP A 77 16.98 -1.68 10.69
C ASP A 77 16.97 -0.53 9.67
N ARG A 78 15.79 -0.01 9.31
CA ARG A 78 15.60 0.98 8.24
C ARG A 78 14.97 2.25 8.77
N ASP A 79 15.53 3.38 8.35
CA ASP A 79 14.91 4.68 8.53
C ASP A 79 13.89 4.96 7.44
N GLY A 80 12.64 5.17 7.84
CA GLY A 80 11.52 5.52 6.96
C GLY A 80 10.50 4.40 6.76
N PHE A 81 9.48 4.69 5.96
CA PHE A 81 8.42 3.72 5.62
C PHE A 81 8.81 2.88 4.41
N PRO A 82 8.38 1.61 4.35
CA PRO A 82 8.61 0.77 3.18
C PRO A 82 7.91 1.36 1.94
N LYS A 83 8.57 1.29 0.78
CA LYS A 83 8.00 1.77 -0.50
C LYS A 83 6.87 0.87 -1.02
N TYR A 84 7.04 -0.44 -0.87
CA TYR A 84 6.06 -1.44 -1.32
C TYR A 84 5.55 -2.18 -0.10
N PHE A 85 4.24 -2.15 0.12
CA PHE A 85 3.58 -2.85 1.21
C PHE A 85 2.11 -3.08 0.88
N GLN A 86 1.47 -4.00 1.59
CA GLN A 86 0.04 -4.28 1.51
C GLN A 86 -0.52 -4.36 2.92
N VAL A 87 -1.75 -3.89 3.09
CA VAL A 87 -2.51 -4.07 4.31
C VAL A 87 -3.46 -5.24 4.10
N GLY A 88 -3.38 -6.24 4.97
CA GLY A 88 -4.19 -7.44 4.93
C GLY A 88 -4.88 -7.67 6.27
N THR A 89 -5.96 -8.43 6.25
CA THR A 89 -6.67 -8.86 7.46
C THR A 89 -6.41 -10.35 7.70
N VAL A 90 -6.23 -10.73 8.96
CA VAL A 90 -6.05 -12.13 9.33
C VAL A 90 -7.39 -12.85 9.20
N VAL A 91 -7.40 -13.97 8.50
CA VAL A 91 -8.58 -14.85 8.39
C VAL A 91 -8.52 -15.87 9.53
N ASP A 92 -9.61 -15.95 10.30
CA ASP A 92 -9.68 -16.85 11.46
C ASP A 92 -9.50 -18.32 11.04
N ASN A 93 -8.83 -19.09 11.89
CA ASN A 93 -8.71 -20.53 11.71
C ASN A 93 -10.00 -21.23 12.17
N ALA A 94 -10.44 -22.25 11.42
CA ALA A 94 -11.61 -23.04 11.79
C ALA A 94 -11.40 -23.89 13.05
N ALA A 95 -10.15 -24.22 13.39
CA ALA A 95 -9.81 -25.11 14.51
C ALA A 95 -9.83 -24.42 15.89
N ASP A 96 -9.63 -23.10 15.96
CA ASP A 96 -9.60 -22.36 17.23
C ASP A 96 -10.65 -21.25 17.21
N PHE A 97 -11.81 -21.56 17.80
CA PHE A 97 -12.96 -20.65 17.80
C PHE A 97 -12.96 -19.66 18.96
N TYR A 98 -12.37 -20.02 20.10
CA TYR A 98 -12.60 -19.32 21.37
C TYR A 98 -11.47 -18.38 21.77
N HIS A 99 -10.23 -18.62 21.33
CA HIS A 99 -9.08 -17.86 21.85
C HIS A 99 -8.51 -16.86 20.86
N SER A 100 -8.28 -17.26 19.60
CA SER A 100 -7.67 -16.37 18.59
C SER A 100 -8.68 -15.51 17.83
N ARG A 101 -9.97 -15.81 17.92
CA ARG A 101 -11.01 -15.17 17.11
C ARG A 101 -11.53 -13.87 17.74
N ILE A 102 -11.44 -12.78 16.99
CA ILE A 102 -11.99 -11.47 17.39
C ILE A 102 -13.48 -11.39 17.01
N PRO A 103 -14.41 -11.10 17.94
CA PRO A 103 -15.81 -10.87 17.64
C PRO A 103 -16.03 -9.74 16.63
N LYS A 104 -17.08 -9.85 15.80
CA LYS A 104 -17.35 -8.88 14.72
C LYS A 104 -17.49 -7.43 15.20
N LYS A 105 -17.93 -7.20 16.45
CA LYS A 105 -18.12 -5.86 17.04
C LYS A 105 -16.78 -5.16 17.36
N GLU A 106 -15.76 -5.95 17.66
CA GLU A 106 -14.44 -5.47 18.08
C GLU A 106 -13.51 -5.24 16.89
N ARG A 107 -13.73 -5.92 15.76
CA ARG A 107 -12.96 -5.71 14.52
C ARG A 107 -13.08 -4.27 14.03
N LYS A 108 -11.94 -3.59 13.84
CA LYS A 108 -11.88 -2.24 13.27
C LYS A 108 -11.23 -2.26 11.88
N ARG A 109 -11.13 -1.08 11.26
CA ARG A 109 -10.58 -0.96 9.90
C ARG A 109 -9.07 -0.75 9.90
N THR A 110 -8.54 -0.10 10.92
CA THR A 110 -7.12 0.28 11.03
C THR A 110 -6.53 -0.19 12.36
N ILE A 111 -5.21 -0.33 12.40
CA ILE A 111 -4.50 -0.78 13.61
C ILE A 111 -4.63 0.29 14.71
N VAL A 112 -4.55 1.57 14.31
CA VAL A 112 -4.75 2.69 15.23
C VAL A 112 -6.14 2.65 15.88
N GLU A 113 -7.20 2.37 15.12
CA GLU A 113 -8.56 2.25 15.68
C GLU A 113 -8.69 1.09 16.67
N GLU A 114 -8.04 -0.05 16.40
CA GLU A 114 -8.04 -1.20 17.32
C GLU A 114 -7.35 -0.84 18.63
N LEU A 115 -6.18 -0.20 18.57
CA LEU A 115 -5.45 0.25 19.76
C LEU A 115 -6.24 1.29 20.56
N LEU A 116 -6.90 2.22 19.88
CA LEU A 116 -7.74 3.20 20.56
C LEU A 116 -8.96 2.56 21.20
N ALA A 117 -9.51 1.48 20.64
CA ALA A 117 -10.66 0.77 21.21
C ALA A 117 -10.29 -0.10 22.41
N ASP A 118 -9.01 -0.48 22.55
CA ASP A 118 -8.51 -1.24 23.68
C ASP A 118 -8.58 -0.40 24.97
N ALA A 119 -9.27 -0.93 25.97
CA ALA A 119 -9.48 -0.25 27.24
C ALA A 119 -8.22 -0.29 28.12
N GLU A 120 -7.42 -1.36 28.04
CA GLU A 120 -6.18 -1.49 28.81
C GLU A 120 -5.10 -0.52 28.32
N PHE A 121 -5.11 -0.21 27.02
CA PHE A 121 -4.17 0.75 26.43
C PHE A 121 -4.40 2.20 26.88
N ARG A 122 -5.60 2.53 27.40
CA ARG A 122 -5.96 3.89 27.85
C ARG A 122 -5.65 4.16 29.33
N GLN A 123 -5.28 3.13 30.11
CA GLN A 123 -4.93 3.26 31.53
C GLN A 123 -3.44 3.52 31.71
#